data_AF-A0A4Q3XST5-F1
#
_entry.id   AF-A0A4Q3XST5-F1
#
_cell.length_a   1.000
_cell.length_b   1.000
_cell.length_c   1.000
_cell.angle_alpha   90.00
_cell.angle_beta   90.00
_cell.angle_gamma   90.00
#
_symmetry.space_group_name_H-M   'P 1'
#
loop_
_entity.id
_entity.type
_entity.pdbx_description
1 polymer ?
#
loop_
_entity_poly.entity_id
_entity_poly.type
_entity_poly.pdbx_seq_one_letter_code
_entity_poly.pdbx_strand_id
1 'polypeptide(L)' 'MRHGNANRKLNRTSSHRKAMFANMSAALIKHEQIVTTLPKAKELRPIVEKLITLGKRGDLHARRQAIAQMKDET' A
#
# COMPACT_ATOMS: atom_id res chain seq x y z
N MET A 1 -24.35 -11.97 -5.88
CA MET A 1 -23.01 -11.41 -5.60
C MET A 1 -21.96 -12.48 -5.86
N ARG A 2 -20.74 -12.13 -6.30
CA ARG A 2 -19.67 -13.13 -6.43
C ARG A 2 -19.13 -13.47 -5.03
N HIS A 3 -19.38 -14.68 -4.55
CA HIS A 3 -18.96 -15.13 -3.23
C HIS A 3 -17.42 -15.14 -3.09
N GLY A 4 -16.92 -14.85 -1.88
CA GLY A 4 -15.48 -14.91 -1.55
C GLY A 4 -14.60 -13.78 -2.09
N ASN A 5 -15.18 -12.70 -2.65
CA ASN A 5 -14.37 -11.60 -3.19
C ASN A 5 -13.98 -10.58 -2.10
N ALA A 6 -12.74 -10.67 -1.61
CA ALA A 6 -12.24 -9.80 -0.54
C ALA A 6 -11.74 -8.43 -1.03
N ASN A 7 -11.27 -8.32 -2.29
CA ASN A 7 -10.56 -7.14 -2.78
C ASN A 7 -11.37 -6.35 -3.80
N ARG A 8 -11.25 -5.02 -3.78
CA ARG A 8 -11.88 -4.14 -4.78
C ARG A 8 -10.98 -3.98 -6.01
N LYS A 9 -11.58 -4.08 -7.21
CA LYS A 9 -10.86 -3.87 -8.47
C LYS A 9 -10.54 -2.39 -8.76
N LEU A 10 -11.31 -1.46 -8.21
CA LEU A 10 -11.14 0.00 -8.35
C LEU A 10 -11.06 0.49 -9.81
N ASN A 11 -11.77 -0.21 -10.72
CA ASN A 11 -11.76 0.04 -12.17
C ASN A 11 -10.34 0.14 -12.76
N ARG A 12 -9.39 -0.65 -12.24
CA ARG A 12 -8.00 -0.66 -12.67
C ARG A 12 -7.49 -2.07 -12.91
N THR A 13 -6.56 -2.19 -13.86
CA THR A 13 -5.77 -3.41 -14.06
C THR A 13 -4.93 -3.71 -12.82
N SER A 14 -4.44 -4.96 -12.72
CA SER A 14 -3.61 -5.38 -11.58
C SER A 14 -2.32 -4.55 -11.46
N SER A 15 -1.65 -4.28 -12.58
CA SER A 15 -0.43 -3.48 -12.63
C SER A 15 -0.66 -2.04 -12.15
N HIS A 16 -1.68 -1.37 -12.68
CA HIS A 16 -2.02 0.00 -12.29
C HIS A 16 -2.42 0.05 -10.80
N ARG A 17 -3.21 -0.91 -10.31
CA ARG A 17 -3.60 -0.94 -8.90
C ARG A 17 -2.39 -1.11 -7.97
N LYS A 18 -1.42 -1.95 -8.34
CA LYS A 18 -0.15 -2.09 -7.59
C LYS A 18 0.62 -0.77 -7.54
N ALA A 19 0.82 -0.11 -8.68
CA ALA A 19 1.52 1.17 -8.75
C ALA A 19 0.81 2.28 -7.97
N MET A 20 -0.52 2.36 -8.07
CA MET A 20 -1.31 3.34 -7.33
C MET A 20 -1.15 3.17 -5.81
N PHE A 21 -1.20 1.93 -5.29
CA PHE A 21 -1.03 1.70 -3.87
C PHE A 21 0.40 1.94 -3.38
N ALA A 22 1.42 1.66 -4.21
CA ALA A 22 2.80 2.01 -3.90
C ALA A 22 2.94 3.54 -3.68
N ASN A 23 2.47 4.33 -4.64
CA ASN A 23 2.52 5.79 -4.58
C ASN A 23 1.71 6.35 -3.40
N MET A 24 0.51 5.82 -3.15
CA MET A 24 -0.31 6.25 -2.02
C MET A 24 0.33 5.91 -0.68
N SER A 25 1.01 4.76 -0.57
CA SER A 25 1.70 4.35 0.66
C SER A 25 2.90 5.27 0.92
N ALA A 26 3.70 5.56 -0.11
CA ALA A 26 4.81 6.50 -0.02
C ALA A 26 4.35 7.91 0.37
N ALA A 27 3.30 8.42 -0.29
CA ALA A 27 2.72 9.72 0.05
C ALA A 27 2.19 9.77 1.49
N LEU A 28 1.52 8.71 1.96
CA LEU A 28 1.02 8.66 3.33
C LEU A 28 2.15 8.62 4.37
N ILE A 29 3.23 7.88 4.12
CA ILE A 29 4.38 7.83 5.03
C ILE A 29 5.11 9.19 5.04
N LYS A 30 5.29 9.81 3.88
CA LYS A 30 6.00 11.08 3.73
C LYS A 30 5.26 12.28 4.31
N HIS A 31 3.93 12.32 4.13
CA HIS A 31 3.10 13.47 4.50
C HIS A 31 2.22 13.22 5.72
N GLU A 32 2.29 12.03 6.32
CA GLU A 32 1.53 11.56 7.49
C GLU A 32 0.00 11.52 7.31
N GLN A 33 -0.54 12.21 6.31
CA GLN A 33 -1.94 12.28 5.97
C GLN A 33 -2.13 12.46 4.47
N ILE A 34 -3.12 11.75 3.90
CA ILE A 34 -3.56 11.95 2.52
C ILE A 34 -5.08 11.99 2.44
N VAL A 35 -5.62 12.77 1.50
CA VAL A 35 -7.05 12.78 1.17
C VAL A 35 -7.28 11.86 -0.03
N THR A 36 -8.22 10.92 0.10
CA THR A 36 -8.57 10.00 -0.98
C THR A 36 -10.01 9.52 -0.87
N THR A 37 -10.48 8.76 -1.86
CA THR A 37 -11.83 8.19 -1.84
C THR A 37 -11.93 7.07 -0.81
N LEU A 38 -13.06 6.96 -0.11
CA LEU A 38 -13.33 5.91 0.88
C LEU A 38 -12.93 4.49 0.46
N PRO A 39 -13.29 3.97 -0.74
CA PRO A 39 -12.88 2.62 -1.13
C PRO A 39 -11.36 2.47 -1.28
N LYS A 40 -10.66 3.49 -1.79
CA LYS A 40 -9.18 3.44 -1.88
C LYS A 40 -8.55 3.43 -0.50
N ALA A 41 -9.05 4.24 0.44
CA ALA A 41 -8.55 4.29 1.81
C ALA A 41 -8.71 2.92 2.52
N LYS A 42 -9.89 2.29 2.39
CA LYS A 42 -10.15 0.96 2.99
C LYS A 42 -9.23 -0.13 2.44
N GLU A 43 -8.90 -0.09 1.14
CA GLU A 43 -7.98 -1.07 0.54
C GLU A 43 -6.50 -0.75 0.81
N LEU A 44 -6.15 0.53 0.99
CA LEU A 44 -4.78 0.96 1.31
C LEU A 44 -4.35 0.54 2.71
N ARG A 45 -5.28 0.59 3.68
CA ARG A 45 -5.01 0.31 5.10
C ARG A 45 -4.21 -0.98 5.36
N PRO A 46 -4.63 -2.19 4.88
CA PRO A 46 -3.86 -3.42 5.13
C PRO A 46 -2.49 -3.45 4.43
N ILE A 47 -2.28 -2.61 3.41
CA ILE A 47 -0.97 -2.49 2.74
C ILE A 47 -0.02 -1.69 3.62
N VAL A 48 -0.48 -0.55 4.14
CA VAL A 48 0.31 0.34 4.99
C VAL A 48 0.60 -0.30 6.35
N GLU A 49 -0.36 -1.00 6.95
CA GLU A 49 -0.14 -1.73 8.22
C GLU A 49 0.99 -2.77 8.10
N LYS A 50 1.10 -3.45 6.95
CA LYS A 50 2.20 -4.37 6.67
C LYS A 50 3.54 -3.64 6.52
N LEU A 51 3.57 -2.50 5.83
CA LEU A 51 4.76 -1.67 5.73
C LEU A 51 5.24 -1.18 7.10
N ILE A 52 4.32 -0.75 7.97
CA ILE A 52 4.66 -0.36 9.35
C ILE A 52 5.21 -1.56 10.13
N THR A 53 4.64 -2.75 9.94
CA THR A 53 5.14 -3.98 10.59
C THR A 53 6.57 -4.32 10.13
N LEU A 54 6.88 -4.16 8.85
CA LEU A 54 8.24 -4.31 8.32
C LEU A 54 9.18 -3.25 8.89
N GLY A 55 8.75 -1.99 8.94
CA GLY A 55 9.51 -0.89 9.53
C GLY A 55 9.86 -1.13 10.99
N LYS A 56 8.91 -1.65 11.78
CA LYS A 56 9.12 -2.04 13.19
C LYS A 56 10.10 -3.19 13.38
N ARG A 57 10.23 -4.10 12.40
CA ARG A 57 11.19 -5.21 12.46
C ARG A 57 12.65 -4.71 12.35
N GLY A 58 12.89 -3.67 11.56
CA GLY A 58 14.17 -2.93 11.54
C GLY A 58 15.36 -3.61 10.86
N ASP A 59 15.28 -4.90 10.50
CA ASP A 59 16.35 -5.64 9.83
C ASP A 59 16.53 -5.25 8.34
N LEU A 60 17.68 -5.62 7.75
CA LEU A 60 18.00 -5.30 6.35
C LEU A 60 17.03 -5.97 5.36
N HIS A 61 16.56 -7.18 5.67
CA HIS A 61 15.65 -7.92 4.80
C HIS A 61 14.28 -7.23 4.72
N ALA A 62 13.76 -6.77 5.86
CA ALA A 62 12.52 -6.01 5.98
C ALA A 62 12.62 -4.67 5.24
N ARG A 63 13.74 -3.96 5.34
CA ARG A 63 13.97 -2.74 4.53
C ARG A 63 13.92 -3.04 3.03
N ARG A 64 14.59 -4.08 2.56
CA ARG A 64 14.56 -4.49 1.14
C ARG A 64 13.13 -4.82 0.68
N GLN A 65 12.34 -5.51 1.51
CA GLN A 65 10.94 -5.80 1.21
C GLN A 65 10.08 -4.51 1.13
N ALA A 66 10.26 -3.59 2.07
CA ALA A 66 9.53 -2.32 2.09
C ALA A 66 9.85 -1.46 0.85
N ILE A 67 11.13 -1.31 0.50
CA ILE A 67 11.57 -0.57 -0.70
C ILE A 67 10.99 -1.19 -1.97
N ALA A 68 11.04 -2.53 -2.10
CA ALA A 68 10.48 -3.21 -3.26
C ALA A 68 8.97 -2.98 -3.41
N GLN A 69 8.25 -2.78 -2.31
CA GLN A 69 6.81 -2.57 -2.30
C GLN A 69 6.41 -1.10 -2.54
N MET A 70 7.15 -0.15 -1.96
CA MET A 70 6.91 1.28 -2.15
C MET A 70 7.48 1.82 -3.46
N LYS A 71 8.49 1.15 -4.03
CA LYS A 71 9.24 1.61 -5.21
C LYS A 71 9.77 3.03 -5.05
N ASP A 72 10.05 3.41 -3.80
CA ASP A 72 10.59 4.69 -3.40
C ASP A 72 11.80 4.42 -2.50
N GLU A 73 12.84 5.25 -2.63
CA GLU A 73 14.11 5.11 -1.93
C GLU A 73 14.25 6.07 -0.74
N THR A 74 13.28 6.98 -0.54
CA THR A 74 13.28 7.94 0.59
C THR A 74 13.17 7.28 1.95
#